data_AF-A0A9P6PE46-F1
#
_entry.id   AF-A0A9P6PE46-F1
#
_cell.length_a   1.000
_cell.length_b   1.000
_cell.length_c   1.000
_cell.angle_alpha   90.00
_cell.angle_beta   90.00
_cell.angle_gamma   90.00
#
_symmetry.space_group_name_H-M   'P 1'
#
loop_
_entity.id
_entity.type
_entity.pdbx_description
1 polymer ?
#
loop_
_entity_poly.entity_id
_entity_poly.type
_entity_poly.pdbx_seq_one_letter_code
_entity_poly.pdbx_strand_id
1 'polypeptide(L)' 'VLPGNHPGRRPILSDADKRLMKRQLLTGSCKTAADLFKLIQQTGKAISYWTVRNHLRKLGFRTRRKVKKPHL' A
#
# COMPACT_ATOMS: atom_id res chain seq x y z
N VAL A 1 -18.12 -8.27 -26.62
CA VAL A 1 -18.28 -7.03 -25.82
C VAL A 1 -17.36 -7.14 -24.61
N LEU A 2 -16.27 -6.38 -24.55
CA LEU A 2 -15.38 -6.36 -23.39
C LEU A 2 -16.17 -5.80 -22.20
N PRO A 3 -16.12 -6.42 -21.01
CA PRO A 3 -16.98 -6.03 -19.91
C PRO A 3 -16.61 -4.63 -19.42
N GLY A 4 -17.54 -3.69 -19.63
CA GLY A 4 -17.78 -2.52 -18.79
C GLY A 4 -16.57 -1.69 -18.42
N ASN A 5 -16.03 -0.90 -19.35
CA ASN A 5 -15.28 0.30 -19.00
C ASN A 5 -16.25 1.35 -18.47
N HIS A 6 -16.78 1.15 -17.25
CA HIS A 6 -17.41 2.24 -16.52
C HIS A 6 -16.37 3.35 -16.38
N PRO A 7 -16.68 4.62 -16.69
CA PRO A 7 -15.82 5.74 -16.36
C PRO A 7 -15.84 5.97 -14.84
N GLY A 8 -15.46 4.95 -14.09
CA GLY A 8 -15.31 4.99 -12.65
C GLY A 8 -14.11 5.85 -12.28
N ARG A 9 -14.14 6.37 -11.05
CA ARG A 9 -13.03 7.13 -10.47
C ARG A 9 -11.72 6.35 -10.65
N ARG A 10 -10.74 6.96 -11.32
CA ARG A 10 -9.41 6.36 -11.50
C ARG A 10 -8.86 5.95 -10.12
N PRO A 11 -8.37 4.72 -9.97
CA PRO A 11 -7.80 4.28 -8.71
C PRO A 11 -6.57 5.12 -8.37
N ILE A 12 -6.45 5.50 -7.10
CA ILE A 12 -5.33 6.33 -6.59
C ILE A 12 -3.98 5.62 -6.80
N LEU A 13 -3.97 4.28 -6.73
CA LEU A 13 -2.79 3.44 -7.01
C LEU A 13 -2.93 2.82 -8.39
N SER A 14 -1.92 3.02 -9.25
CA SER A 14 -1.84 2.32 -10.54
C SER A 14 -1.46 0.85 -10.33
N ASP A 15 -1.67 0.02 -11.34
CA ASP A 15 -1.27 -1.39 -11.25
C ASP A 15 0.24 -1.58 -11.14
N ALA A 16 1.02 -0.67 -11.74
CA ALA A 16 2.47 -0.61 -11.56
C ALA A 16 2.84 -0.37 -10.09
N ASP A 17 2.16 0.55 -9.41
CA ASP A 17 2.40 0.82 -7.99
C ASP A 17 2.08 -0.39 -7.13
N LYS A 18 0.92 -1.01 -7.36
CA LYS A 18 0.51 -2.22 -6.62
C LYS A 18 1.53 -3.33 -6.81
N ARG A 19 2.05 -3.51 -8.03
CA ARG A 19 3.08 -4.51 -8.33
C ARG A 19 4.41 -4.18 -7.64
N LEU A 20 4.81 -2.92 -7.63
CA LEU A 20 5.99 -2.44 -6.90
C LEU A 20 5.86 -2.71 -5.40
N MET A 21 4.72 -2.33 -4.80
CA MET A 21 4.42 -2.57 -3.39
C MET A 21 4.48 -4.05 -3.04
N LYS A 22 3.83 -4.90 -3.85
CA LYS A 22 3.84 -6.35 -3.66
C LYS A 22 5.26 -6.91 -3.75
N ARG A 23 6.07 -6.46 -4.71
CA ARG A 23 7.47 -6.89 -4.84
C ARG A 23 8.27 -6.53 -3.59
N GLN A 24 8.19 -5.29 -3.13
CA GLN A 24 8.96 -4.82 -1.96
C GLN A 24 8.55 -5.51 -0.64
N LEU A 25 7.28 -5.92 -0.54
CA LEU A 25 6.80 -6.75 0.57
C LEU A 25 7.37 -8.16 0.50
N LEU A 26 7.34 -8.79 -0.68
CA LEU A 26 7.83 -10.15 -0.87
C LEU A 26 9.35 -10.26 -0.74
N THR A 27 10.10 -9.25 -1.17
CA THR A 27 11.56 -9.18 -0.99
C THR A 27 11.95 -8.85 0.46
N GLY A 28 11.00 -8.51 1.33
CA GLY A 28 11.26 -8.13 2.71
C GLY A 28 11.92 -6.75 2.90
N SER A 29 12.07 -5.99 1.81
CA SER A 29 12.68 -4.65 1.81
C SER A 29 11.81 -3.62 2.52
N CYS A 30 10.48 -3.73 2.39
CA CYS A 30 9.53 -2.92 3.16
C CYS A 30 8.77 -3.81 4.14
N LYS A 31 8.97 -3.60 5.44
CA LYS A 31 8.33 -4.39 6.49
C LYS A 31 7.09 -3.72 7.07
N THR A 32 6.97 -2.40 6.90
CA THR A 32 5.86 -1.64 7.46
C THR A 32 5.09 -0.87 6.39
N ALA A 33 3.83 -0.55 6.71
CA ALA A 33 3.02 0.34 5.88
C ALA A 33 3.64 1.75 5.73
N ALA A 34 4.44 2.18 6.72
CA ALA A 34 5.12 3.47 6.67
C ALA A 34 6.27 3.46 5.66
N ASP A 35 7.00 2.35 5.54
CA ASP A 35 8.09 2.22 4.56
C ASP A 35 7.54 2.24 3.13
N LEU A 36 6.44 1.50 2.89
CA LEU A 36 5.74 1.52 1.61
C LEU A 36 5.18 2.90 1.26
N PHE A 37 4.67 3.62 2.25
CA PHE A 37 4.18 4.98 2.07
C PHE A 37 5.29 5.93 1.62
N LYS A 38 6.44 5.90 2.30
CA LYS A 38 7.62 6.69 1.91
C LYS A 38 8.10 6.33 0.50
N LEU A 39 8.17 5.04 0.19
CA LEU A 39 8.58 4.55 -1.11
C LEU A 39 7.66 5.05 -2.24
N ILE A 40 6.35 5.06 -2.03
CA ILE A 40 5.42 5.60 -3.04
C ILE A 40 5.54 7.13 -3.11
N GLN A 41 5.72 7.83 -1.99
CA GLN A 41 5.93 9.28 -2.03
C GLN A 41 7.19 9.65 -2.81
N GLN A 42 8.26 8.86 -2.72
CA GLN A 42 9.47 9.05 -3.53
C GLN A 42 9.23 8.92 -5.04
N THR A 43 8.18 8.21 -5.46
CA THR A 43 7.76 8.16 -6.87
C THR A 43 6.99 9.41 -7.34
N GLY A 44 6.84 10.43 -6.48
CA GLY A 44 6.14 11.68 -6.79
C GLY A 44 4.63 11.61 -6.61
N LYS A 45 4.08 10.53 -6.04
CA LYS A 45 2.64 10.35 -5.88
C LYS A 45 2.14 10.87 -4.54
N ALA A 46 1.17 11.78 -4.60
CA ALA A 46 0.41 12.26 -3.45
C ALA A 46 -0.66 11.23 -3.05
N ILE A 47 -0.25 10.22 -2.29
CA ILE A 47 -1.19 9.25 -1.70
C ILE A 47 -1.33 9.49 -0.19
N SER A 48 -2.41 8.98 0.39
CA SER A 48 -2.56 8.93 1.85
C SER A 48 -1.98 7.63 2.41
N TYR A 49 -1.46 7.69 3.64
CA TYR A 49 -1.08 6.50 4.41
C TYR A 49 -2.24 5.49 4.51
N TRP A 50 -3.47 5.96 4.62
CA TRP A 50 -4.66 5.12 4.67
C TRP A 50 -4.87 4.30 3.39
N THR A 51 -4.50 4.86 2.23
CA THR A 51 -4.54 4.16 0.95
C THR A 51 -3.60 2.95 0.96
N VAL A 52 -2.37 3.14 1.46
CA VAL A 52 -1.38 2.05 1.62
C VAL A 52 -1.89 0.99 2.59
N ARG A 53 -2.39 1.42 3.75
CA ARG A 53 -2.92 0.52 4.77
C ARG A 53 -4.10 -0.32 4.26
N ASN A 54 -5.03 0.30 3.53
CA ASN A 54 -6.16 -0.40 2.93
C ASN A 54 -5.71 -1.39 1.86
N HIS A 55 -4.70 -1.03 1.06
CA HIS A 55 -4.13 -1.95 0.08
C HIS A 55 -3.48 -3.18 0.75
N LEU A 56 -2.72 -2.96 1.83
CA LEU A 56 -2.13 -4.06 2.61
C LEU A 56 -3.17 -4.97 3.23
N ARG A 57 -4.27 -4.41 3.75
CA ARG A 57 -5.40 -5.21 4.27
C ARG A 57 -6.04 -6.07 3.17
N LYS A 58 -6.20 -5.54 1.95
CA LYS A 58 -6.70 -6.30 0.80
C LYS A 58 -5.76 -7.45 0.40
N LEU A 59 -4.46 -7.29 0.60
CA LEU A 59 -3.45 -8.33 0.38
C LEU A 59 -3.38 -9.37 1.52
N GLY A 60 -4.20 -9.24 2.57
CA GLY A 60 -4.23 -10.17 3.69
C GLY A 60 -3.19 -9.87 4.80
N PHE A 61 -2.41 -8.80 4.67
CA PHE A 61 -1.43 -8.43 5.70
C PHE A 61 -2.13 -7.82 6.93
N ARG A 62 -1.81 -8.33 8.12
CA ARG A 62 -2.23 -7.73 9.38
C ARG A 62 -1.45 -6.44 9.66
N THR A 63 -1.97 -5.32 9.18
CA THR A 63 -1.46 -3.98 9.54
C THR A 63 -1.90 -3.62 10.96
N ARG A 64 -1.21 -4.13 11.98
CA ARG A 64 -1.38 -3.68 13.37
C ARG A 64 -0.44 -2.51 13.66
N ARG A 65 -0.93 -1.50 14.37
CA ARG A 65 -0.10 -0.41 14.88
C ARG A 65 0.90 -1.01 15.88
N LYS A 66 2.18 -0.69 15.73
CA LYS A 66 3.18 -1.05 16.74
C LYS A 66 2.86 -0.26 18.02
N VAL A 67 2.57 -0.97 19.10
CA VAL A 67 2.35 -0.39 20.42
C VAL A 67 3.62 -0.61 21.22
N LYS A 68 4.16 0.45 21.85
CA LYS A 68 5.29 0.33 22.77
C LYS A 68 4.80 -0.46 23.99
N LYS A 69 5.44 -1.57 24.32
CA LYS A 69 5.16 -2.25 25.58
C LYS A 69 5.73 -1.38 26.71
N PRO A 70 4.96 -1.06 27.75
CA PRO A 70 5.54 -0.44 28.94
C PRO A 70 6.57 -1.41 29.52
N HIS A 71 7.72 -0.88 29.91
CA HIS A 71 8.71 -1.63 30.68
C HIS A 71 8.21 -1.60 32.12
N LEU A 72 7.73 -2.73 32.62
CA LEU A 72 7.52 -2.97 34.06
C LEU A 72 8.85 -3.36 34.68
#